data_AF-A0AAV5C1M4-F1
#
_entry.id   AF-A0AAV5C1M4-F1
#
_cell.length_a   1.000
_cell.length_b   1.000
_cell.length_c   1.000
_cell.angle_alpha   90.00
_cell.angle_beta   90.00
_cell.angle_gamma   90.00
#
_symmetry.space_group_name_H-M   'P 1'
#
loop_
_entity.id
_entity.type
_entity.pdbx_description
1 polymer ?
#
loop_
_entity_poly.entity_id
_entity_poly.type
_entity_poly.pdbx_seq_one_letter_code
_entity_poly.pdbx_strand_id
1 'polypeptide(L)'
;MLRMARKVTSVRKVNFNDVVEVVLQSQGYSTALGADSHPIHLHGFNFFILGQGQGRFDPAIRITFNLVNPQLRNTVAVTAGGWAVIRFTANNPGEISFDVAGFALNP
;
A
#
# COMPACT_ATOMS: atom_id res chain seq x y z
N MET A 1 3.35 10.85 25.69
CA MET A 1 2.20 11.64 25.22
C MET A 1 1.59 10.89 24.03
N LEU A 2 0.41 10.29 24.16
CA LEU A 2 -0.27 9.64 23.03
C LEU A 2 -0.76 10.75 22.08
N ARG A 3 -0.22 10.82 20.87
CA ARG A 3 -0.81 11.67 19.81
C ARG A 3 -2.06 10.98 19.32
N MET A 4 -3.23 11.47 19.73
CA MET A 4 -4.50 11.11 19.08
C MET A 4 -4.41 11.53 17.61
N ALA A 5 -4.61 10.57 16.70
CA ALA A 5 -4.62 10.86 15.28
C ALA A 5 -5.80 11.76 14.95
N ARG A 6 -5.56 12.87 14.23
CA ARG A 6 -6.61 13.75 13.73
C ARG A 6 -7.34 13.03 12.59
N LYS A 7 -8.66 12.83 12.71
CA LYS A 7 -9.49 12.34 11.59
C LYS A 7 -9.52 13.41 10.49
N VAL A 8 -9.16 13.04 9.27
CA VAL A 8 -9.12 13.92 8.09
C VAL A 8 -9.66 13.13 6.90
N THR A 9 -10.39 13.81 6.01
CA THR A 9 -10.73 13.31 4.68
C THR A 9 -9.83 14.02 3.68
N SER A 10 -9.01 13.27 2.95
CA SER A 10 -8.11 13.82 1.93
C SER A 10 -8.03 12.87 0.76
N VAL A 11 -7.91 13.44 -0.44
CA VAL A 11 -7.74 12.70 -1.69
C VAL A 11 -6.44 13.12 -2.37
N ARG A 12 -5.86 12.22 -3.16
CA ARG A 12 -4.72 12.52 -4.03
C ARG A 12 -5.15 12.38 -5.48
N LYS A 13 -5.08 13.49 -6.22
CA LYS A 13 -5.33 13.48 -7.67
C LYS A 13 -4.10 12.95 -8.41
N VAL A 14 -4.35 12.13 -9.41
CA VAL A 14 -3.38 11.63 -10.41
C VAL A 14 -4.03 11.79 -11.78
N ASN A 15 -3.24 11.90 -12.85
CA ASN A 15 -3.79 12.03 -14.20
C ASN A 15 -4.22 10.65 -14.73
N PHE A 16 -5.18 10.66 -15.65
CA PHE A 16 -5.54 9.45 -16.38
C PHE A 16 -4.33 8.91 -17.13
N ASN A 17 -4.11 7.60 -17.04
CA ASN A 17 -2.95 6.86 -17.57
C ASN A 17 -1.60 7.13 -16.90
N ASP A 18 -1.54 7.87 -15.80
CA ASP A 18 -0.31 7.92 -15.00
C ASP A 18 0.06 6.52 -14.51
N VAL A 19 1.35 6.18 -14.60
CA VAL A 19 1.89 5.00 -13.91
C VAL A 19 2.23 5.41 -12.49
N VAL A 20 1.41 4.95 -11.54
CA VAL A 20 1.51 5.29 -10.13
C VAL A 20 2.25 4.18 -9.39
N GLU A 21 3.28 4.57 -8.64
CA GLU A 21 3.96 3.68 -7.70
C GLU A 21 3.67 4.10 -6.27
N VAL A 22 3.32 3.13 -5.43
CA VAL A 22 3.01 3.35 -4.02
C VAL A 22 3.97 2.51 -3.17
N VAL A 23 4.63 3.18 -2.23
CA VAL A 23 5.42 2.52 -1.18
C VAL A 23 4.56 2.47 0.07
N LEU A 24 4.16 1.26 0.46
CA LEU A 24 3.44 1.01 1.70
C LEU A 24 4.46 0.63 2.77
N GLN A 25 4.50 1.41 3.86
CA GLN A 25 5.38 1.16 5.00
C GLN A 25 4.53 0.88 6.23
N SER A 26 4.65 -0.33 6.79
CA SER A 26 4.12 -0.62 8.12
C SER A 26 5.08 -0.05 9.17
N GLN A 27 4.53 0.64 10.17
CA GLN A 27 5.31 1.06 11.34
C GLN A 27 5.55 -0.15 12.24
N GLY A 28 6.66 -0.17 12.98
CA GLY A 28 7.13 -1.35 13.70
C GLY A 28 6.14 -1.90 14.74
N TYR A 29 6.47 -3.11 15.20
CA TYR A 29 5.82 -3.80 16.31
C TYR A 29 5.57 -2.86 17.51
N SER A 30 4.32 -2.79 17.97
CA SER A 30 4.03 -2.28 19.30
C SER A 30 3.50 -3.41 20.16
N THR A 31 4.03 -3.56 21.37
CA THR A 31 3.54 -4.53 22.36
C THR A 31 2.06 -4.33 22.72
N ALA A 32 1.50 -3.15 22.41
CA ALA A 32 0.10 -2.81 22.61
C ALA A 32 -0.84 -3.22 21.47
N LEU A 33 -0.32 -3.39 20.24
CA LEU A 33 -1.13 -3.70 19.04
C LEU A 33 -0.79 -5.05 18.40
N GLY A 34 0.29 -5.72 18.81
CA GLY A 34 0.69 -7.02 18.26
C GLY A 34 1.49 -6.93 16.96
N ALA A 35 1.79 -8.10 16.38
CA ALA A 35 2.46 -8.24 15.09
C ALA A 35 1.42 -8.27 13.96
N ASP A 36 0.86 -7.11 13.63
CA ASP A 36 -0.20 -7.03 12.63
C ASP A 36 0.36 -6.98 11.20
N SER A 37 -0.15 -7.87 10.36
CA SER A 37 -0.04 -7.77 8.90
C SER A 37 -1.22 -6.97 8.38
N HIS A 38 -0.97 -5.94 7.57
CA HIS A 38 -2.02 -5.12 6.98
C HIS A 38 -2.24 -5.53 5.53
N PRO A 39 -3.28 -6.31 5.20
CA PRO A 39 -3.64 -6.58 3.81
C PRO A 39 -4.23 -5.32 3.18
N ILE A 40 -3.46 -4.58 2.39
CA ILE A 40 -3.91 -3.36 1.73
C ILE A 40 -4.57 -3.72 0.39
N HIS A 41 -5.84 -3.39 0.24
CA HIS A 41 -6.64 -3.57 -0.97
C HIS A 41 -6.80 -2.24 -1.71
N LEU A 42 -6.74 -2.28 -3.04
CA LEU A 42 -7.04 -1.15 -3.92
C LEU A 42 -8.30 -1.43 -4.72
N HIS A 43 -9.32 -0.60 -4.54
CA HIS A 43 -10.55 -0.70 -5.34
C HIS A 43 -10.28 -0.37 -6.80
N GLY A 44 -11.02 -1.01 -7.71
CA GLY A 44 -11.03 -0.66 -9.13
C GLY A 44 -9.74 -0.89 -9.92
N PHE A 45 -8.68 -1.42 -9.30
CA PHE A 45 -7.42 -1.75 -9.96
C PHE A 45 -6.85 -3.09 -9.46
N ASN A 46 -6.20 -3.81 -10.38
CA ASN A 46 -5.10 -4.68 -10.00
C ASN A 46 -3.78 -3.90 -10.11
N PHE A 47 -2.79 -4.28 -9.33
CA PHE A 47 -1.46 -3.71 -9.29
C PHE A 47 -0.39 -4.80 -9.32
N PHE A 48 0.78 -4.44 -9.81
CA PHE A 48 1.97 -5.27 -9.76
C PHE A 48 2.70 -5.08 -8.44
N ILE A 49 3.01 -6.16 -7.74
CA ILE A 49 3.90 -6.13 -6.57
C ILE A 49 5.33 -6.24 -7.08
N LEU A 50 6.11 -5.16 -6.90
CA LEU A 50 7.48 -5.06 -7.42
C LEU A 50 8.53 -5.57 -6.42
N GLY A 51 8.21 -5.49 -5.12
CA GLY A 51 9.08 -5.95 -4.06
C GLY A 51 8.41 -5.84 -2.69
N GLN A 52 8.90 -6.64 -1.75
CA GLN A 52 8.54 -6.60 -0.33
C GLN A 52 9.79 -6.84 0.51
N GLY A 53 9.81 -6.33 1.73
CA GLY A 53 10.93 -6.56 2.64
C GLY A 53 10.62 -6.11 4.06
N GLN A 54 11.57 -6.37 4.96
CA GLN A 54 11.50 -5.95 6.35
C GLN A 54 12.31 -4.68 6.59
N GLY A 55 11.97 -3.98 7.67
CA GLY A 55 12.60 -2.72 8.05
C GLY A 55 12.00 -1.51 7.34
N ARG A 56 12.76 -0.42 7.33
CA ARG A 56 12.38 0.81 6.64
C ARG A 56 12.73 0.71 5.17
N PHE A 57 11.79 1.09 4.30
CA PHE A 57 12.05 1.19 2.86
C PHE A 57 13.23 2.11 2.56
N ASP A 58 14.17 1.60 1.77
CA ASP A 58 15.28 2.34 1.19
C ASP A 58 15.08 2.44 -0.33
N PRO A 59 15.00 3.65 -0.92
CA PRO A 59 14.88 3.83 -2.36
C PRO A 59 15.96 3.13 -3.19
N ALA A 60 17.16 2.88 -2.63
CA ALA A 60 18.24 2.17 -3.33
C ALA A 60 17.84 0.74 -3.73
N ILE A 61 16.88 0.11 -3.02
CA ILE A 61 16.45 -1.26 -3.30
C ILE A 61 15.66 -1.38 -4.61
N ARG A 62 15.25 -0.28 -5.23
CA ARG A 62 14.52 -0.29 -6.52
C ARG A 62 15.26 -1.05 -7.62
N ILE A 63 16.59 -1.15 -7.54
CA ILE A 63 17.42 -1.95 -8.47
C ILE A 63 17.12 -3.45 -8.41
N THR A 64 16.52 -3.93 -7.32
CA THR A 64 16.18 -5.35 -7.11
C THR A 64 14.71 -5.64 -7.40
N PHE A 65 13.95 -4.68 -7.91
CA PHE A 65 12.54 -4.90 -8.24
C PHE A 65 12.37 -5.99 -9.31
N ASN A 66 11.34 -6.82 -9.13
CA ASN A 66 10.90 -7.73 -10.17
C ASN A 66 10.12 -6.93 -11.23
N LEU A 67 10.80 -6.52 -12.29
CA LEU A 67 10.20 -5.79 -13.42
C LEU A 67 9.90 -6.69 -14.63
N VAL A 68 10.25 -7.98 -14.56
CA VAL A 68 10.09 -8.92 -15.67
C VAL A 68 8.80 -9.71 -15.55
N ASN A 69 8.49 -10.23 -14.35
CA ASN A 69 7.29 -11.01 -14.10
C ASN A 69 6.74 -10.78 -12.68
N PRO A 70 6.32 -9.54 -12.35
CA PRO A 70 5.73 -9.24 -11.05
C PRO A 70 4.35 -9.89 -10.88
N GLN A 71 3.98 -10.20 -9.63
CA GLN A 71 2.65 -10.70 -9.32
C GLN A 71 1.61 -9.60 -9.53
N LEU A 72 0.53 -9.91 -10.24
CA LEU A 72 -0.64 -9.04 -10.39
C LEU A 72 -1.71 -9.40 -9.35
N ARG A 73 -2.04 -8.46 -8.46
CA ARG A 73 -2.98 -8.65 -7.35
C ARG A 73 -3.82 -7.39 -7.16
N ASN A 74 -4.93 -7.47 -6.43
CA ASN A 74 -5.67 -6.32 -5.90
C ASN A 74 -5.46 -6.09 -4.40
N THR A 75 -4.76 -7.00 -3.73
CA THR A 75 -4.47 -6.93 -2.29
C THR A 75 -3.03 -7.39 -2.04
N VAL A 76 -2.31 -6.69 -1.16
CA VAL A 76 -0.96 -7.05 -0.71
C VAL A 76 -0.85 -6.99 0.80
N ALA A 77 -0.29 -8.03 1.41
CA ALA A 77 0.01 -8.04 2.84
C ALA A 77 1.30 -7.25 3.12
N VAL A 78 1.20 -6.21 3.95
CA VAL A 78 2.36 -5.48 4.48
C VAL A 78 2.62 -5.98 5.89
N THR A 79 3.69 -6.75 6.05
CA THR A 79 4.07 -7.34 7.34
C THR A 79 4.44 -6.26 8.36
N ALA A 80 4.24 -6.55 9.65
CA ALA A 80 4.62 -5.66 10.75
C ALA A 80 6.09 -5.23 10.63
N GLY A 81 6.34 -3.92 10.62
CA GLY A 81 7.68 -3.35 10.47
C GLY A 81 8.32 -3.57 9.10
N GLY A 82 7.55 -4.00 8.09
CA GLY A 82 7.99 -4.19 6.72
C GLY A 82 7.41 -3.18 5.74
N TRP A 83 7.70 -3.41 4.46
CA TRP A 83 7.26 -2.58 3.36
C TRP A 83 6.86 -3.42 2.14
N ALA A 84 6.01 -2.84 1.29
CA ALA A 84 5.67 -3.35 -0.03
C ALA A 84 5.69 -2.20 -1.05
N VAL A 85 6.16 -2.48 -2.26
CA VAL A 85 6.07 -1.54 -3.38
C VAL A 85 5.14 -2.11 -4.43
N ILE A 86 4.10 -1.34 -4.77
CA ILE A 86 3.13 -1.69 -5.81
C ILE A 86 3.12 -0.65 -6.92
N ARG A 87 2.77 -1.07 -8.14
CA ARG A 87 2.61 -0.18 -9.29
C ARG A 87 1.37 -0.52 -10.09
N PHE A 88 0.62 0.49 -10.50
CA PHE A 88 -0.55 0.35 -11.36
C PHE A 88 -0.65 1.52 -12.32
N THR A 89 -1.44 1.36 -13.38
CA THR A 89 -1.78 2.45 -14.31
C THR A 89 -3.12 3.02 -13.89
N ALA A 90 -3.20 4.33 -13.65
CA ALA A 90 -4.41 5.03 -13.27
C ALA A 90 -5.37 5.24 -14.46
N ASN A 91 -5.88 4.14 -15.02
CA ASN A 91 -6.73 4.11 -16.22
C ASN A 91 -8.22 3.83 -15.92
N ASN A 92 -8.65 3.95 -14.67
CA ASN A 92 -10.04 3.83 -14.26
C ASN A 92 -10.47 5.16 -13.59
N PRO A 93 -11.21 6.03 -14.30
CA PRO A 93 -11.62 7.32 -13.77
C PRO A 93 -12.63 7.17 -12.63
N GLY A 94 -12.39 7.85 -11.51
CA GLY A 94 -13.30 7.87 -10.38
C GLY A 94 -12.63 8.24 -9.07
N GLU A 95 -13.41 8.28 -7.99
CA GLU A 95 -12.88 8.30 -6.63
C GLU A 95 -12.60 6.86 -6.19
N ILE A 96 -11.34 6.54 -6.00
CA ILE A 96 -10.87 5.18 -5.71
C ILE A 96 -10.15 5.18 -4.36
N SER A 97 -10.47 4.18 -3.52
CA SER A 97 -9.93 4.04 -2.17
C SER A 97 -8.93 2.90 -2.04
N PHE A 98 -8.04 3.05 -1.06
CA PHE A 98 -7.31 1.96 -0.44
C PHE A 98 -7.97 1.62 0.92
N ASP A 99 -8.03 0.34 1.29
CA ASP A 99 -8.46 -0.08 2.62
C ASP A 99 -7.66 -1.29 3.12
N VAL A 100 -7.88 -1.65 4.39
CA VAL A 100 -7.42 -2.92 4.94
C VAL A 100 -8.46 -3.99 4.61
N ALA A 101 -8.09 -4.96 3.78
CA ALA A 101 -8.98 -6.03 3.34
C ALA A 101 -9.58 -6.77 4.54
N GLY A 102 -10.89 -7.03 4.46
CA GLY A 102 -11.64 -7.67 5.55
C GLY A 102 -12.32 -6.68 6.51
N PHE A 103 -11.98 -5.38 6.45
CA PHE A 103 -12.78 -4.31 7.06
C PHE A 103 -13.57 -3.61 5.96
N ALA A 104 -14.82 -4.01 5.77
CA ALA A 104 -15.72 -3.27 4.89
C ALA A 104 -15.86 -1.83 5.39
N LEU A 105 -15.72 -0.86 4.47
CA LEU A 105 -16.13 0.52 4.73
C LEU A 105 -17.65 0.50 4.95
N ASN A 106 -18.09 0.50 6.20
CA ASN A 106 -19.50 0.77 6.50
C ASN A 106 -19.82 2.21 6.04
N PRO A 107 -20.94 2.41 5.32
CA PRO A 107 -21.32 3.70 4.75
C PRO A 107 -21.47 4.80 5.82
#